data_AF-A0A941LQT2-F1
#
_entry.id   AF-A0A941LQT2-F1
#
_cell.length_a   1.000
_cell.length_b   1.000
_cell.length_c   1.000
_cell.angle_alpha   90.00
_cell.angle_beta   90.00
_cell.angle_gamma   90.00
#
_symmetry.space_group_name_H-M   'P 1'
#
loop_
_entity.id
_entity.type
_entity.pdbx_description
1 polymer ?
#
loop_
_entity_poly.entity_id
_entity_poly.type
_entity_poly.pdbx_seq_one_letter_code
_entity_poly.pdbx_strand_id
1 'polypeptide(L)' 'MAVRLNITMEEDIYARLKQEVPPKKISAFISSAVRAKLHPDRKSLDEAYRAARKERWRRELENDWETTEGEGWPK' A
#
# COMPACT_ATOMS: atom_id res chain seq x y z
N MET A 1 -7.75 14.84 2.84
CA MET A 1 -7.75 15.82 3.94
C MET A 1 -6.40 15.79 4.64
N ALA A 2 -5.80 16.94 4.94
CA ALA A 2 -4.53 17.01 5.66
C ALA A 2 -4.80 17.35 7.13
N VAL A 3 -4.23 16.58 8.06
CA VAL A 3 -4.34 16.80 9.51
C VAL A 3 -2.96 17.21 10.01
N ARG A 4 -2.88 18.26 10.83
CA ARG A 4 -1.65 18.65 11.53
C ARG A 4 -1.62 17.99 12.90
N LEU A 5 -0.51 17.34 13.21
CA LEU A 5 -0.29 16.65 14.48
C LEU A 5 0.95 17.23 15.16
N ASN A 6 0.87 17.44 16.46
CA ASN A 6 2.03 17.66 17.32
C ASN A 6 2.34 16.32 18.01
N ILE A 7 3.55 15.80 17.80
CA ILE A 7 3.98 14.51 18.34
C ILE A 7 5.25 14.72 19.17
N THR A 8 5.33 14.02 20.30
CA THR A 8 6.54 13.94 21.10
C THR A 8 7.26 12.64 20.71
N MET A 9 8.56 12.73 20.48
CA MET A 9 9.43 11.58 20.19
C MET A 9 10.75 11.75 20.92
N GLU A 10 11.48 10.65 21.09
CA GLU A 10 12.81 10.69 21.70
C GLU A 10 13.79 11.51 20.85
N GLU A 11 14.71 12.20 21.53
CA GLU A 11 15.62 13.15 20.90
C GLU A 11 16.61 12.46 19.94
N ASP A 12 17.09 11.28 20.31
CA ASP A 12 17.99 10.45 19.50
C ASP A 12 17.31 9.99 18.19
N ILE A 13 16.03 9.59 18.27
CA ILE A 13 15.21 9.23 17.13
C ILE A 13 15.03 10.44 16.22
N TYR A 14 14.72 11.62 16.78
CA TYR A 14 14.59 12.84 16.00
C TYR A 14 15.90 13.26 15.32
N ALA A 15 17.04 13.12 16.01
CA ALA A 15 18.35 13.42 15.46
C ALA A 15 18.67 12.53 14.26
N ARG A 16 18.46 11.21 14.38
CA ARG A 16 18.63 10.25 13.28
C ARG A 16 17.68 10.55 12.12
N LEU A 17 16.42 10.87 12.42
CA LEU A 17 15.42 11.22 11.41
C LEU A 17 15.84 12.46 10.60
N LYS A 18 16.46 13.45 11.25
CA LYS A 18 17.00 14.65 10.59
C LYS A 18 18.21 14.37 9.70
N GLN A 19 19.02 13.36 10.04
CA GLN A 19 20.21 12.98 9.27
C GLN A 19 19.83 12.17 8.02
N GLU A 20 18.91 11.22 8.17
CA GLU A 20 18.50 10.29 7.11
C GLU A 20 17.52 10.92 6.10
N VAL A 21 16.71 11.88 6.54
CA VAL A 21 15.63 12.44 5.71
C VAL A 21 16.00 13.83 5.21
N PRO A 22 15.83 14.11 3.89
CA PRO A 22 16.05 15.44 3.34
C PRO A 22 15.20 16.52 4.05
N PRO A 23 15.70 17.77 4.11
CA PRO A 23 14.97 18.87 4.73
C PRO A 23 13.57 19.01 4.13
N LYS A 24 12.57 19.29 4.99
CA LYS A 24 11.13 19.40 4.67
C LYS A 24 10.44 18.09 4.25
N LYS A 25 11.09 16.92 4.31
CA LYS A 25 10.46 15.62 4.00
C LYS A 25 10.12 14.75 5.21
N ILE A 26 10.38 15.22 6.44
CA ILE A 26 10.12 14.48 7.68
C ILE A 26 8.64 14.04 7.78
N SER A 27 7.68 14.92 7.52
CA SER A 27 6.26 14.56 7.57
C SER A 27 5.86 13.52 6.52
N ALA A 28 6.48 13.55 5.35
CA ALA A 28 6.26 12.57 4.29
C ALA A 28 6.83 11.19 4.68
N PHE A 29 8.02 11.18 5.28
CA PHE A 29 8.64 9.97 5.81
C PHE A 29 7.78 9.34 6.91
N ILE A 30 7.36 10.12 7.91
CA ILE A 30 6.50 9.62 9.00
C ILE A 30 5.19 9.06 8.44
N SER A 31 4.55 9.78 7.50
CA SER A 31 3.32 9.30 6.86
C SER A 31 3.52 7.97 6.11
N SER A 32 4.66 7.80 5.43
CA SER A 32 5.00 6.57 4.73
C SER A 32 5.27 5.42 5.71
N ALA A 33 6.03 5.66 6.78
CA ALA A 33 6.32 4.67 7.81
C ALA A 33 5.04 4.23 8.54
N VAL A 34 4.16 5.18 8.86
CA VAL A 34 2.84 4.89 9.45
C VAL A 34 1.97 4.10 8.48
N ARG A 35 1.95 4.45 7.19
CA ARG A 35 1.22 3.68 6.17
C ARG A 35 1.78 2.25 5.99
N ALA A 36 3.08 2.06 6.09
CA ALA A 36 3.69 0.73 6.01
C ALA A 36 3.34 -0.12 7.24
N LYS A 37 3.30 0.49 8.43
CA LYS A 37 2.90 -0.17 9.69
C LYS A 37 1.41 -0.49 9.73
N LEU A 38 0.59 0.47 9.31
CA LEU A 38 -0.86 0.30 9.16
C LEU A 38 -1.11 -0.41 7.84
N HIS A 39 -0.89 -1.73 7.82
CA HIS A 39 -1.38 -2.57 6.73
C HIS A 39 -2.84 -2.19 6.42
N PRO A 40 -3.24 -2.10 5.14
CA PRO A 40 -4.63 -1.86 4.81
C PRO A 40 -5.45 -2.93 5.53
N ASP A 41 -6.42 -2.48 6.33
CA ASP A 41 -7.27 -3.37 7.07
C ASP A 41 -7.98 -4.30 6.08
N ARG A 42 -8.32 -5.51 6.55
CA ARG A 42 -8.87 -6.56 5.68
C ARG A 42 -10.12 -6.08 4.91
N LYS A 43 -10.86 -5.12 5.46
CA LYS A 43 -12.05 -4.54 4.83
C LYS A 43 -11.66 -3.58 3.71
N SER A 44 -10.68 -2.70 3.91
CA SER A 44 -10.12 -1.85 2.85
C SER A 44 -9.54 -2.68 1.69
N LEU A 45 -8.87 -3.81 1.99
CA LEU A 45 -8.40 -4.74 0.96
C LEU A 45 -9.56 -5.40 0.21
N ASP A 46 -10.55 -5.94 0.92
CA ASP A 46 -11.71 -6.59 0.30
C ASP A 46 -12.51 -5.62 -0.59
N GLU A 47 -12.72 -4.38 -0.14
CA GLU A 47 -13.35 -3.33 -0.93
C GLU A 47 -12.56 -3.01 -2.21
N ALA A 48 -11.23 -2.89 -2.10
CA ALA A 48 -10.36 -2.67 -3.26
C ALA A 48 -10.40 -3.84 -4.26
N TYR A 49 -10.38 -5.09 -3.78
CA TYR A 49 -10.51 -6.27 -4.65
C TYR A 49 -11.88 -6.33 -5.34
N ARG A 50 -12.97 -6.05 -4.61
CA ARG A 50 -14.33 -6.01 -5.17
C ARG A 50 -14.51 -4.89 -6.19
N ALA A 51 -13.92 -3.73 -5.94
CA ALA A 51 -13.92 -2.62 -6.89
C ALA A 51 -13.17 -3.01 -8.17
N ALA A 52 -11.96 -3.56 -8.00
CA ALA A 52 -11.11 -3.90 -9.13
C ALA A 52 -11.67 -5.07 -9.97
N ARG A 53 -12.47 -5.98 -9.40
CA ARG A 53 -13.23 -7.00 -10.17
C ARG A 53 -14.23 -6.40 -11.16
N LYS A 54 -14.65 -5.15 -10.98
CA LYS A 54 -15.56 -4.45 -11.89
C LYS A 54 -14.82 -3.80 -13.07
N GLU A 55 -13.50 -3.75 -13.04
CA GLU A 55 -12.70 -3.13 -14.08
C GLU A 55 -12.71 -4.00 -15.34
N ARG A 56 -13.02 -3.38 -16.48
CA ARG A 56 -13.21 -4.08 -17.76
C ARG A 56 -11.95 -4.81 -18.23
N TRP A 57 -10.79 -4.18 -18.10
CA TRP A 57 -9.51 -4.77 -18.48
C TRP A 57 -9.17 -6.02 -17.66
N ARG A 58 -9.65 -6.12 -16.40
CA ARG A 58 -9.44 -7.33 -15.60
C ARG A 58 -10.25 -8.51 -16.10
N ARG A 59 -11.46 -8.28 -16.60
CA ARG A 59 -12.28 -9.35 -17.21
C ARG A 59 -11.68 -9.80 -18.53
N GLU A 60 -11.18 -8.86 -19.32
CA GLU A 60 -10.46 -9.15 -20.55
C GLU A 60 -9.18 -9.96 -20.27
N LEU A 61 -8.45 -9.60 -19.22
CA LEU A 61 -7.30 -10.36 -18.73
C LEU A 61 -7.70 -11.74 -18.21
N GLU A 62 -8.71 -11.85 -17.35
CA GLU A 62 -9.19 -13.14 -16.81
C GLU A 62 -9.55 -14.13 -17.93
N ASN A 63 -10.22 -13.66 -18.99
CA ASN A 63 -10.52 -14.47 -20.17
C ASN A 63 -9.26 -14.88 -20.97
N ASP A 64 -8.23 -14.01 -21.04
CA ASP A 64 -6.96 -14.29 -21.71
C ASP A 64 -6.14 -15.35 -20.95
N TRP A 65 -6.20 -15.33 -19.61
CA TRP A 65 -5.58 -16.34 -18.75
C TRP A 65 -6.36 -17.66 -18.71
N GLU A 66 -7.70 -17.63 -18.82
CA GLU A 66 -8.53 -18.84 -18.93
C GLU A 66 -8.10 -19.72 -20.12
N THR A 67 -7.67 -19.12 -21.23
CA THR A 67 -7.10 -19.85 -22.37
C THR A 67 -5.73 -20.49 -22.12
N THR A 68 -5.01 -20.05 -21.08
CA THR A 68 -3.66 -20.53 -20.73
C THR A 68 -3.68 -21.54 -19.58
N GLU A 69 -4.67 -21.49 -18.68
CA GLU A 69 -4.82 -22.43 -17.55
C GLU A 69 -5.30 -23.84 -17.96
N GLY A 70 -5.48 -24.09 -19.26
CA GLY A 70 -5.85 -25.38 -19.85
C GLY A 70 -4.76 -26.46 -19.88
N GLU A 71 -3.57 -26.22 -19.32
CA GLU A 71 -2.58 -27.29 -19.10
C GLU A 71 -2.98 -28.13 -17.88
N GLY A 72 -4.03 -28.95 -18.07
CA GLY A 72 -4.41 -29.98 -17.13
C GLY A 72 -3.23 -30.92 -16.87
N TRP A 73 -2.84 -31.05 -15.60
CA TRP A 73 -1.89 -32.06 -15.16
C TRP A 73 -2.32 -33.44 -15.71
N PRO A 74 -1.45 -34.18 -16.42
CA PRO A 74 -1.79 -35.52 -16.86
C PRO A 74 -2.09 -36.40 -15.63
N LYS A 75 -3.21 -37.12 -15.69
CA LYS A 75 -3.61 -38.10 -14.67
C LYS A 75 -2.66 -39.30 -14.64
#